data_AF-A0A2S9YQT7-F1
#
_entry.id   AF-A0A2S9YQT7-F1
#
_cell.length_a   1.000
_cell.length_b   1.000
_cell.length_c   1.000
_cell.angle_alpha   90.00
_cell.angle_beta   90.00
_cell.angle_gamma   90.00
#
_symmetry.space_group_name_H-M   'P 1'
#
loop_
_entity.id
_entity.type
_entity.pdbx_description
1 polymer ?
#
loop_
_entity_poly.entity_id
_entity_poly.type
_entity_poly.pdbx_seq_one_letter_code
_entity_poly.pdbx_strand_id
1 'polypeptide(L)'
;MDRGRRRFFVGLGAIGACASALGCRPAAAPGSTYAPPAATNATPDFAELAGFCDGVEPILAAEYERRIERVRAKLTEAGQGALIVEAGVDMRYFGGPGWGQSERPLLLVIPRDGDPLLVGPAFERGTLDARRGPLNFAVRTWEEHESPYALVHASLADTKLGAEAIVATGPATRSFVIDGLRDAAPSRGFGAGQAAIAACRRIKSPAELALLRRANEATKRAIELAAGHARAGIHEREFADLVRAAQLAAGLESVWVLALFGQNAAYPHGTPEGRELAPGDLILVDTGGFLHGYASDITRTWAFPEPAAIDADRQRAWEVVRAAQTAALETIRPGVRCAEVDAAARQVIAAAGFDPDYGHFSHRLGHGIGMEVHETPYLVRDADHQLEVGNTMSDEPGLYLAGRYGIRLEDIVAVVDGGAEVFGPRADSLTAPFGV
;
A
#
# COMPACT_ATOMS: atom_id res chain seq x y z
N MET A 1 8.72 45.74 41.43
CA MET A 1 9.32 46.54 42.52
C MET A 1 9.94 45.58 43.51
N ASP A 2 11.27 45.62 43.54
CA ASP A 2 12.20 45.41 44.65
C ASP A 2 11.90 44.39 45.78
N ARG A 3 12.87 43.48 45.97
CA ARG A 3 13.59 43.14 47.22
C ARG A 3 14.01 41.67 47.14
N GLY A 4 15.23 41.26 47.45
CA GLY A 4 16.26 41.86 48.28
C GLY A 4 16.87 40.73 49.11
N ARG A 5 18.18 40.50 48.91
CA ARG A 5 19.02 39.51 49.60
C ARG A 5 18.92 39.57 51.12
N ARG A 6 19.05 38.41 51.80
CA ARG A 6 19.77 38.29 53.08
C ARG A 6 20.57 36.97 53.17
N ARG A 7 21.84 37.11 53.54
CA ARG A 7 22.83 36.09 53.93
C ARG A 7 22.83 35.93 55.46
N PHE A 8 23.14 34.73 55.97
CA PHE A 8 23.90 34.45 57.22
C PHE A 8 24.45 33.00 57.10
N PHE A 9 25.75 32.80 56.89
CA PHE A 9 26.85 32.52 57.84
C PHE A 9 26.95 31.07 58.38
N VAL A 10 27.93 30.35 57.81
CA VAL A 10 29.00 29.48 58.39
C VAL A 10 28.66 28.36 59.38
N GLY A 11 29.09 27.15 59.00
CA GLY A 11 29.46 26.06 59.91
C GLY A 11 30.31 25.02 59.18
N LEU A 12 31.63 25.01 59.44
CA LEU A 12 32.58 23.99 58.99
C LEU A 12 32.25 22.62 59.60
N GLY A 13 32.43 21.56 58.82
CA GLY A 13 32.45 20.17 59.31
C GLY A 13 32.91 19.22 58.22
N ALA A 14 34.22 19.03 58.09
CA ALA A 14 34.83 18.03 57.22
C ALA A 14 34.80 16.67 57.91
N ILE A 15 34.16 15.67 57.30
CA ILE A 15 34.46 14.25 57.48
C ILE A 15 34.28 13.57 56.12
N GLY A 16 35.37 12.98 55.62
CA GLY A 16 35.36 12.22 54.38
C GLY A 16 34.76 10.83 54.55
N ALA A 17 34.14 10.33 53.49
CA ALA A 17 34.03 8.91 53.21
C ALA A 17 33.81 8.72 51.70
N CYS A 18 34.72 7.99 51.06
CA CYS A 18 34.55 7.46 49.73
C CYS A 18 33.32 6.54 49.69
N ALA A 19 32.41 6.78 48.74
CA ALA A 19 31.50 5.75 48.25
C ALA A 19 31.30 5.96 46.76
N SER A 20 31.82 5.02 45.99
CA SER A 20 31.70 4.87 44.55
C SER A 20 30.24 4.80 44.11
N ALA A 21 29.79 5.78 43.34
CA ALA A 21 28.53 5.72 42.63
C ALA A 21 28.67 4.77 41.42
N LEU A 22 28.05 3.59 41.51
CA LEU A 22 27.75 2.78 40.34
C LEU A 22 26.77 3.56 39.45
N GLY A 23 27.27 4.13 38.37
CA GLY A 23 26.44 4.58 37.27
C GLY A 23 25.90 3.37 36.51
N CYS A 24 24.61 3.08 36.65
CA CYS A 24 23.90 2.23 35.70
C CYS A 24 23.82 2.98 34.36
N ARG A 25 24.72 2.66 33.44
CA ARG A 25 24.51 2.86 32.00
C ARG A 25 23.54 1.78 31.51
N PRO A 26 22.49 2.11 30.74
CA PRO A 26 21.77 1.08 30.02
C PRO A 26 22.75 0.45 29.01
N ALA A 27 22.83 -0.88 29.02
CA ALA A 27 23.57 -1.63 28.02
C ALA A 27 22.89 -1.42 26.66
N ALA A 28 23.59 -0.77 25.74
CA ALA A 28 23.20 -0.77 24.34
C ALA A 28 23.30 -2.22 23.83
N ALA A 29 22.20 -2.75 23.29
CA ALA A 29 22.23 -3.99 22.53
C ALA A 29 23.19 -3.80 21.34
N PRO A 30 23.97 -4.82 20.95
CA PRO A 30 24.80 -4.73 19.76
C PRO A 30 23.89 -4.55 18.56
N GLY A 31 24.01 -3.40 17.88
CA GLY A 31 23.35 -3.17 16.59
C GLY A 31 23.85 -4.22 15.60
N SER A 32 22.92 -4.95 14.99
CA SER A 32 23.22 -5.93 13.95
C SER A 32 23.78 -5.18 12.73
N THR A 33 25.09 -5.28 12.51
CA THR A 33 25.71 -4.84 11.26
C THR A 33 25.46 -5.91 10.22
N TYR A 34 24.75 -5.57 9.15
CA TYR A 34 24.57 -6.47 8.01
C TYR A 34 25.95 -6.81 7.40
N ALA A 35 26.28 -8.10 7.35
CA ALA A 35 27.48 -8.64 6.71
C ALA A 35 27.05 -9.67 5.66
N PRO A 36 27.38 -9.50 4.37
CA PRO A 36 26.92 -10.41 3.32
C PRO A 36 27.60 -11.79 3.44
N PRO A 37 26.86 -12.91 3.36
CA PRO A 37 27.43 -14.26 3.28
C PRO A 37 28.28 -14.50 2.02
N ALA A 38 29.14 -15.53 2.07
CA ALA A 38 29.98 -15.96 0.95
C ALA A 38 29.14 -16.55 -0.20
N ALA A 39 29.44 -16.15 -1.43
CA ALA A 39 28.62 -16.46 -2.61
C ALA A 39 28.63 -17.95 -3.00
N THR A 40 27.44 -18.49 -3.28
CA THR A 40 27.24 -19.77 -3.98
C THR A 40 26.57 -19.50 -5.33
N ASN A 41 27.00 -20.19 -6.40
CA ASN A 41 26.45 -20.02 -7.76
C ASN A 41 25.04 -20.63 -7.97
N ALA A 42 24.38 -21.10 -6.92
CA ALA A 42 23.02 -21.62 -6.98
C ALA A 42 22.05 -20.53 -6.53
N THR A 43 20.93 -20.36 -7.25
CA THR A 43 19.81 -19.54 -6.77
C THR A 43 19.36 -20.09 -5.41
N PRO A 44 19.36 -19.28 -4.34
CA PRO A 44 18.86 -19.71 -3.04
C PRO A 44 17.38 -20.08 -3.16
N ASP A 45 16.98 -21.15 -2.47
CA ASP A 45 15.59 -21.61 -2.45
C ASP A 45 14.70 -20.83 -1.47
N PHE A 46 15.32 -20.01 -0.61
CA PHE A 46 14.66 -19.26 0.47
C PHE A 46 13.74 -20.14 1.32
N ALA A 47 14.11 -21.39 1.58
CA ALA A 47 13.27 -22.35 2.31
C ALA A 47 12.80 -21.87 3.68
N GLU A 48 13.53 -20.94 4.31
CA GLU A 48 13.13 -20.32 5.58
C GLU A 48 11.90 -19.39 5.50
N LEU A 49 11.50 -18.98 4.29
CA LEU A 49 10.26 -18.24 4.03
C LEU A 49 9.05 -19.16 3.85
N ALA A 50 9.26 -20.47 3.72
CA ALA A 50 8.17 -21.41 3.48
C ALA A 50 7.13 -21.33 4.61
N GLY A 51 5.88 -21.12 4.22
CA GLY A 51 4.75 -20.98 5.15
C GLY A 51 4.70 -19.64 5.89
N PHE A 52 5.48 -18.62 5.50
CA PHE A 52 5.43 -17.32 6.16
C PHE A 52 4.02 -16.72 6.14
N CYS A 53 3.30 -16.82 5.03
CA CYS A 53 1.91 -16.34 4.93
C CYS A 53 0.85 -17.33 5.46
N ASP A 54 1.25 -18.50 5.96
CA ASP A 54 0.30 -19.50 6.43
C ASP A 54 -0.49 -19.00 7.67
N GLY A 55 -1.72 -19.50 7.80
CA GLY A 55 -2.60 -19.21 8.93
C GLY A 55 -3.35 -17.88 8.85
N VAL A 56 -3.18 -17.08 7.79
CA VAL A 56 -4.04 -15.91 7.53
C VAL A 56 -5.17 -16.33 6.60
N GLU A 57 -6.41 -16.24 7.08
CA GLU A 57 -7.57 -16.67 6.33
C GLU A 57 -7.92 -15.68 5.20
N PRO A 58 -8.41 -16.17 4.04
CA PRO A 58 -9.02 -15.31 3.05
C PRO A 58 -10.31 -14.67 3.62
N ILE A 59 -10.77 -13.61 2.96
CA ILE A 59 -12.06 -13.00 3.31
C ILE A 59 -13.19 -14.04 3.19
N LEU A 60 -14.01 -14.16 4.25
CA LEU A 60 -15.12 -15.11 4.33
C LEU A 60 -16.44 -14.51 3.83
N ALA A 61 -17.42 -15.36 3.49
CA ALA A 61 -18.72 -14.97 2.93
C ALA A 61 -19.43 -13.85 3.72
N ALA A 62 -19.45 -13.94 5.05
CA ALA A 62 -20.11 -12.96 5.91
C ALA A 62 -19.52 -11.54 5.79
N GLU A 63 -18.24 -11.40 5.44
CA GLU A 63 -17.63 -10.09 5.17
C GLU A 63 -18.10 -9.52 3.83
N TYR A 64 -18.23 -10.35 2.79
CA TYR A 64 -18.79 -9.90 1.51
C TYR A 64 -20.25 -9.46 1.63
N GLU A 65 -21.06 -10.16 2.43
CA GLU A 65 -22.44 -9.74 2.74
C GLU A 65 -22.45 -8.34 3.38
N ARG A 66 -21.56 -8.08 4.36
CA ARG A 66 -21.41 -6.75 4.96
C ARG A 66 -21.00 -5.68 3.95
N ARG A 67 -20.13 -6.01 2.98
CA ARG A 67 -19.73 -5.08 1.92
C ARG A 67 -20.90 -4.71 1.00
N ILE A 68 -21.74 -5.69 0.65
CA ILE A 68 -22.99 -5.45 -0.10
C ILE A 68 -23.92 -4.51 0.67
N GLU A 69 -24.16 -4.77 1.95
CA GLU A 69 -25.01 -3.88 2.77
C GLU A 69 -24.43 -2.48 2.92
N ARG A 70 -23.10 -2.37 3.07
CA ARG A 70 -22.42 -1.08 3.17
C ARG A 70 -22.57 -0.26 1.88
N VAL A 71 -22.39 -0.88 0.71
CA VAL A 71 -22.54 -0.15 -0.55
C VAL A 71 -24.01 0.23 -0.79
N ARG A 72 -24.98 -0.59 -0.40
CA ARG A 72 -26.42 -0.24 -0.44
C ARG A 72 -26.73 0.99 0.41
N ALA A 73 -26.17 1.09 1.61
CA ALA A 73 -26.31 2.28 2.45
C ALA A 73 -25.75 3.52 1.74
N LYS A 74 -24.58 3.40 1.09
CA LYS A 74 -23.98 4.51 0.33
C LYS A 74 -24.76 4.89 -0.93
N LEU A 75 -25.35 3.93 -1.63
CA LEU A 75 -26.28 4.21 -2.72
C LEU A 75 -27.51 4.98 -2.23
N THR A 76 -28.05 4.60 -1.08
CA THR A 76 -29.19 5.29 -0.45
C THR A 76 -28.86 6.75 -0.11
N GLU A 77 -27.70 7.00 0.53
CA GLU A 77 -27.21 8.35 0.83
C GLU A 77 -27.04 9.20 -0.44
N ALA A 78 -26.60 8.60 -1.54
CA ALA A 78 -26.37 9.27 -2.82
C ALA A 78 -27.63 9.39 -3.70
N GLY A 79 -28.79 8.90 -3.26
CA GLY A 79 -30.00 8.86 -4.09
C GLY A 79 -29.89 7.94 -5.32
N GLN A 80 -28.94 6.99 -5.28
CA GLN A 80 -28.70 5.99 -6.32
C GLN A 80 -29.46 4.70 -5.99
N GLY A 81 -29.96 4.01 -7.01
CA GLY A 81 -30.80 2.83 -6.79
C GLY A 81 -30.14 1.49 -7.15
N ALA A 82 -29.02 1.50 -7.86
CA ALA A 82 -28.20 0.31 -8.09
C ALA A 82 -26.74 0.71 -8.38
N LEU A 83 -25.82 -0.22 -8.15
CA LEU A 83 -24.43 -0.15 -8.60
C LEU A 83 -24.19 -1.27 -9.62
N ILE A 84 -23.57 -0.94 -10.74
CA ILE A 84 -23.04 -1.90 -11.71
C ILE A 84 -21.52 -1.80 -11.68
N VAL A 85 -20.86 -2.91 -11.41
CA VAL A 85 -19.40 -3.03 -11.53
C VAL A 85 -19.06 -4.09 -12.57
N GLU A 86 -18.02 -3.80 -13.34
CA GLU A 86 -17.48 -4.72 -14.33
C GLU A 86 -16.45 -5.67 -13.68
N ALA A 87 -16.14 -6.79 -14.35
CA ALA A 87 -15.06 -7.68 -13.96
C ALA A 87 -13.78 -6.90 -13.62
N GLY A 88 -13.20 -7.21 -12.47
CA GLY A 88 -12.09 -6.46 -11.90
C GLY A 88 -12.11 -6.46 -10.38
N VAL A 89 -11.33 -5.55 -9.78
CA VAL A 89 -11.14 -5.50 -8.32
C VAL A 89 -12.44 -5.17 -7.58
N ASP A 90 -13.25 -4.24 -8.08
CA ASP A 90 -14.51 -3.88 -7.42
C ASP A 90 -15.50 -5.06 -7.38
N MET A 91 -15.61 -5.82 -8.48
CA MET A 91 -16.43 -7.04 -8.51
C MET A 91 -15.93 -8.06 -7.49
N ARG A 92 -14.61 -8.29 -7.42
CA ARG A 92 -14.01 -9.21 -6.45
C ARG A 92 -14.24 -8.72 -5.01
N TYR A 93 -14.12 -7.42 -4.76
CA TYR A 93 -14.34 -6.80 -3.45
C TYR A 93 -15.75 -7.07 -2.94
N PHE A 94 -16.76 -7.03 -3.82
CA PHE A 94 -18.16 -7.34 -3.50
C PHE A 94 -18.51 -8.84 -3.56
N GLY A 95 -17.52 -9.72 -3.68
CA GLY A 95 -17.71 -11.18 -3.59
C GLY A 95 -18.04 -11.85 -4.92
N GLY A 96 -17.85 -11.14 -6.03
CA GLY A 96 -17.95 -11.68 -7.38
C GLY A 96 -16.69 -12.43 -7.84
N PRO A 97 -16.72 -12.98 -9.06
CA PRO A 97 -15.61 -13.74 -9.62
C PRO A 97 -14.36 -12.88 -9.83
N GLY A 98 -13.18 -13.47 -9.60
CA GLY A 98 -11.89 -12.78 -9.77
C GLY A 98 -11.39 -12.70 -11.21
N TRP A 99 -12.24 -12.35 -12.17
CA TRP A 99 -11.91 -12.35 -13.61
C TRP A 99 -11.33 -11.02 -14.08
N GLY A 100 -10.53 -11.08 -15.15
CA GLY A 100 -10.07 -9.90 -15.89
C GLY A 100 -11.14 -9.39 -16.87
N GLN A 101 -10.95 -8.18 -17.36
CA GLN A 101 -11.80 -7.59 -18.40
C GLN A 101 -11.47 -8.20 -19.78
N SER A 102 -12.49 -8.46 -20.59
CA SER A 102 -12.38 -8.81 -22.02
C SER A 102 -13.39 -8.00 -22.83
N GLU A 103 -13.42 -8.07 -24.15
CA GLU A 103 -14.46 -7.41 -24.97
C GLU A 103 -15.90 -7.85 -24.61
N ARG A 104 -16.07 -8.99 -23.92
CA ARG A 104 -17.35 -9.51 -23.46
C ARG A 104 -17.65 -9.02 -22.04
N PRO A 105 -18.69 -8.19 -21.83
CA PRO A 105 -19.01 -7.70 -20.49
C PRO A 105 -19.40 -8.83 -19.53
N LEU A 106 -18.74 -8.85 -18.38
CA LEU A 106 -19.18 -9.56 -17.18
C LEU A 106 -19.46 -8.50 -16.13
N LEU A 107 -20.69 -8.45 -15.64
CA LEU A 107 -21.20 -7.37 -14.81
C LEU A 107 -21.82 -7.93 -13.53
N LEU A 108 -21.52 -7.30 -12.40
CA LEU A 108 -22.21 -7.52 -11.13
C LEU A 108 -23.15 -6.34 -10.91
N VAL A 109 -24.45 -6.64 -10.80
CA VAL A 109 -25.51 -5.67 -10.53
C VAL A 109 -25.89 -5.81 -9.06
N ILE A 110 -25.68 -4.75 -8.29
CA ILE A 110 -26.01 -4.65 -6.87
C ILE A 110 -27.14 -3.62 -6.72
N PRO A 111 -28.41 -4.04 -6.69
CA PRO A 111 -29.50 -3.11 -6.44
C PRO A 111 -29.48 -2.65 -4.96
N ARG A 112 -29.96 -1.43 -4.73
CA ARG A 112 -30.18 -0.90 -3.37
C ARG A 112 -31.12 -1.80 -2.59
N ASP A 113 -32.17 -2.31 -3.25
CA ASP A 113 -33.19 -3.20 -2.71
C ASP A 113 -33.34 -4.46 -3.60
N GLY A 114 -33.30 -5.66 -3.01
CA GLY A 114 -33.40 -6.95 -3.73
C GLY A 114 -32.05 -7.62 -3.95
N ASP A 115 -32.02 -8.81 -4.56
CA ASP A 115 -30.80 -9.63 -4.61
C ASP A 115 -29.80 -9.19 -5.70
N PRO A 116 -28.48 -9.19 -5.41
CA PRO A 116 -27.48 -8.96 -6.45
C PRO A 116 -27.40 -10.12 -7.44
N LEU A 117 -27.01 -9.80 -8.68
CA LEU A 117 -26.91 -10.78 -9.76
C LEU A 117 -25.71 -10.52 -10.66
N LEU A 118 -25.23 -11.58 -11.30
CA LEU A 118 -24.19 -11.55 -12.33
C LEU A 118 -24.83 -11.63 -13.72
N VAL A 119 -24.33 -10.82 -14.64
CA VAL A 119 -24.65 -10.89 -16.07
C VAL A 119 -23.38 -11.23 -16.85
N GLY A 120 -23.34 -12.37 -17.54
CA GLY A 120 -22.16 -12.83 -18.27
C GLY A 120 -22.47 -13.71 -19.50
N PRO A 121 -21.46 -14.08 -20.31
CA PRO A 121 -21.70 -14.84 -21.54
C PRO A 121 -22.27 -16.25 -21.26
N ALA A 122 -23.21 -16.71 -22.09
CA ALA A 122 -23.87 -18.01 -21.92
C ALA A 122 -22.90 -19.20 -22.03
N PHE A 123 -21.95 -19.15 -22.95
CA PHE A 123 -20.95 -20.22 -23.11
C PHE A 123 -20.02 -20.34 -21.88
N GLU A 124 -19.92 -19.29 -21.06
CA GLU A 124 -19.13 -19.29 -19.82
C GLU A 124 -19.93 -19.74 -18.58
N ARG A 125 -21.20 -20.14 -18.75
CA ARG A 125 -22.09 -20.50 -17.63
C ARG A 125 -21.47 -21.53 -16.68
N GLY A 126 -20.83 -22.57 -17.21
CA GLY A 126 -20.17 -23.59 -16.40
C GLY A 126 -19.02 -23.03 -15.57
N THR A 127 -18.20 -22.16 -16.16
CA THR A 127 -17.09 -21.48 -15.47
C THR A 127 -17.61 -20.52 -14.41
N LEU A 128 -18.66 -19.75 -14.73
CA LEU A 128 -19.32 -18.84 -13.79
C LEU A 128 -19.89 -19.61 -12.61
N ASP A 129 -20.60 -20.72 -12.83
CA ASP A 129 -21.13 -21.54 -11.74
C ASP A 129 -20.02 -22.10 -10.84
N ALA A 130 -18.89 -22.53 -11.43
CA ALA A 130 -17.75 -23.06 -10.69
C ALA A 130 -16.92 -21.97 -9.97
N ARG A 131 -16.94 -20.72 -10.44
CA ARG A 131 -16.08 -19.61 -9.96
C ARG A 131 -16.84 -18.34 -9.58
N ARG A 132 -18.14 -18.42 -9.28
CA ARG A 132 -19.02 -17.26 -9.01
C ARG A 132 -18.63 -16.39 -7.81
N GLY A 133 -17.69 -16.87 -7.00
CA GLY A 133 -17.25 -16.24 -5.78
C GLY A 133 -17.92 -16.83 -4.54
N PRO A 134 -17.63 -16.28 -3.35
CA PRO A 134 -18.14 -16.77 -2.07
C PRO A 134 -19.62 -16.46 -1.85
N LEU A 135 -20.21 -15.56 -2.64
CA LEU A 135 -21.64 -15.26 -2.60
C LEU A 135 -22.39 -15.99 -3.73
N ASN A 136 -23.57 -16.53 -3.40
CA ASN A 136 -24.39 -17.29 -4.34
C ASN A 136 -25.26 -16.37 -5.21
N PHE A 137 -24.63 -15.53 -6.04
CA PHE A 137 -25.36 -14.63 -6.92
C PHE A 137 -26.17 -15.38 -7.98
N ALA A 138 -27.36 -14.86 -8.28
CA ALA A 138 -28.10 -15.31 -9.45
C ALA A 138 -27.30 -14.98 -10.72
N VAL A 139 -27.22 -15.92 -11.65
CA VAL A 139 -26.55 -15.70 -12.94
C VAL A 139 -27.60 -15.51 -14.03
N ARG A 140 -27.44 -14.46 -14.82
CA ARG A 140 -28.15 -14.19 -16.07
C ARG A 140 -27.15 -14.23 -17.20
N THR A 141 -27.51 -14.90 -18.29
CA THR A 141 -26.59 -15.10 -19.40
C THR A 141 -27.14 -14.56 -20.70
N TRP A 142 -26.23 -14.11 -21.56
CA TRP A 142 -26.51 -13.65 -22.92
C TRP A 142 -25.73 -14.48 -23.93
N GLU A 143 -26.35 -14.83 -25.05
CA GLU A 143 -25.69 -15.49 -26.19
C GLU A 143 -24.87 -14.47 -26.99
N GLU A 144 -23.85 -14.93 -27.74
CA GLU A 144 -22.87 -14.07 -28.44
C GLU A 144 -23.48 -13.00 -29.38
N HIS A 145 -24.73 -13.18 -29.82
CA HIS A 145 -25.47 -12.27 -30.70
C HIS A 145 -26.48 -11.37 -29.97
N GLU A 146 -26.73 -11.63 -28.68
CA GLU A 146 -27.67 -10.89 -27.85
C GLU A 146 -26.99 -9.68 -27.20
N SER A 147 -27.79 -8.69 -26.82
CA SER A 147 -27.28 -7.52 -26.10
C SER A 147 -27.14 -7.81 -24.60
N PRO A 148 -25.92 -7.85 -24.04
CA PRO A 148 -25.74 -7.95 -22.58
C PRO A 148 -26.40 -6.78 -21.85
N TYR A 149 -26.44 -5.61 -22.48
CA TYR A 149 -26.98 -4.38 -21.89
C TYR A 149 -28.50 -4.39 -21.81
N ALA A 150 -29.17 -4.96 -22.83
CA ALA A 150 -30.61 -5.17 -22.79
C ALA A 150 -30.99 -6.17 -21.67
N LEU A 151 -30.19 -7.21 -21.46
CA LEU A 151 -30.36 -8.16 -20.37
C LEU A 151 -30.16 -7.50 -18.99
N VAL A 152 -29.17 -6.61 -18.84
CA VAL A 152 -29.02 -5.80 -17.61
C VAL A 152 -30.25 -4.92 -17.38
N HIS A 153 -30.72 -4.20 -18.41
CA HIS A 153 -31.91 -3.35 -18.29
C HIS A 153 -33.15 -4.15 -17.87
N ALA A 154 -33.38 -5.32 -18.50
CA ALA A 154 -34.47 -6.21 -18.11
C ALA A 154 -34.30 -6.72 -16.66
N SER A 155 -33.07 -7.07 -16.26
CA SER A 155 -32.79 -7.53 -14.89
C SER A 155 -33.00 -6.44 -13.84
N LEU A 156 -32.80 -5.16 -14.20
CA LEU A 156 -33.13 -4.04 -13.31
C LEU A 156 -34.65 -3.85 -13.15
N ALA A 157 -35.47 -4.24 -14.12
CA ALA A 157 -36.92 -4.20 -14.00
C ALA A 157 -37.46 -5.22 -12.97
N ASP A 158 -36.75 -6.32 -12.76
CA ASP A 158 -37.06 -7.31 -11.71
C ASP A 158 -36.71 -6.80 -10.30
N THR A 159 -35.96 -5.70 -10.20
CA THR A 159 -35.60 -5.07 -8.92
C THR A 159 -36.66 -4.03 -8.52
N LYS A 160 -36.70 -3.66 -7.22
CA LYS A 160 -37.61 -2.60 -6.73
C LYS A 160 -37.17 -1.18 -7.10
N LEU A 161 -36.44 -1.05 -8.21
CA LEU A 161 -35.85 0.21 -8.67
C LEU A 161 -36.93 1.08 -9.33
N GLY A 162 -37.29 2.20 -8.71
CA GLY A 162 -38.19 3.18 -9.34
C GLY A 162 -37.63 3.70 -10.67
N ALA A 163 -38.49 4.06 -11.61
CA ALA A 163 -38.10 4.46 -12.98
C ALA A 163 -37.08 5.63 -13.03
N GLU A 164 -37.14 6.54 -12.06
CA GLU A 164 -36.28 7.73 -11.98
C GLU A 164 -34.95 7.50 -11.24
N ALA A 165 -34.74 6.31 -10.65
CA ALA A 165 -33.55 6.06 -9.86
C ALA A 165 -32.28 6.00 -10.72
N ILE A 166 -31.21 6.64 -10.27
CA ILE A 166 -29.91 6.65 -10.96
C ILE A 166 -29.21 5.31 -10.75
N VAL A 167 -28.67 4.75 -11.82
CA VAL A 167 -27.77 3.58 -11.80
C VAL A 167 -26.32 4.06 -11.76
N ALA A 168 -25.61 3.71 -10.70
CA ALA A 168 -24.21 4.02 -10.53
C ALA A 168 -23.35 3.01 -11.32
N THR A 169 -22.28 3.46 -11.97
CA THR A 169 -21.28 2.60 -12.59
C THR A 169 -19.95 2.70 -11.87
N GLY A 170 -19.24 1.57 -11.73
CA GLY A 170 -17.89 1.54 -11.16
C GLY A 170 -16.90 2.42 -11.94
N PRO A 171 -15.84 2.93 -11.28
CA PRO A 171 -14.84 3.79 -11.91
C PRO A 171 -14.06 3.11 -13.04
N ALA A 172 -13.87 1.80 -12.94
CA ALA A 172 -13.13 1.00 -13.91
C ALA A 172 -14.03 0.42 -15.02
N THR A 173 -15.34 0.70 -15.00
CA THR A 173 -16.24 0.28 -16.07
C THR A 173 -15.88 0.99 -17.36
N ARG A 174 -15.58 0.21 -18.40
CA ARG A 174 -15.10 0.75 -19.69
C ARG A 174 -16.20 1.55 -20.40
N SER A 175 -15.80 2.59 -21.12
CA SER A 175 -16.74 3.55 -21.74
C SER A 175 -17.79 2.88 -22.63
N PHE A 176 -17.39 1.93 -23.48
CA PHE A 176 -18.33 1.24 -24.37
C PHE A 176 -19.40 0.44 -23.62
N VAL A 177 -19.11 -0.03 -22.39
CA VAL A 177 -20.09 -0.71 -21.53
C VAL A 177 -21.07 0.31 -20.96
N ILE A 178 -20.59 1.47 -20.52
CA ILE A 178 -21.44 2.57 -20.07
C ILE A 178 -22.36 3.05 -21.20
N ASP A 179 -21.82 3.20 -22.40
CA ASP A 179 -22.57 3.62 -23.59
C ASP A 179 -23.62 2.56 -23.96
N GLY A 180 -23.25 1.28 -23.99
CA GLY A 180 -24.19 0.19 -24.23
C GLY A 180 -25.32 0.12 -23.20
N LEU A 181 -25.03 0.36 -21.92
CA LEU A 181 -26.03 0.44 -20.85
C LEU A 181 -27.00 1.62 -21.04
N ARG A 182 -26.48 2.78 -21.47
CA ARG A 182 -27.31 3.96 -21.77
C ARG A 182 -28.21 3.74 -22.98
N ASP A 183 -27.68 3.15 -24.04
CA ASP A 183 -28.43 2.86 -25.27
C ASP A 183 -29.55 1.85 -25.02
N ALA A 184 -29.31 0.86 -24.15
CA ALA A 184 -30.33 -0.14 -23.77
C ALA A 184 -31.41 0.41 -22.83
N ALA A 185 -31.16 1.53 -22.15
CA ALA A 185 -32.09 2.16 -21.21
C ALA A 185 -32.11 3.71 -21.34
N PRO A 186 -32.58 4.28 -22.46
CA PRO A 186 -32.42 5.72 -22.74
C PRO A 186 -33.13 6.66 -21.75
N SER A 187 -34.16 6.18 -21.06
CA SER A 187 -34.88 6.95 -20.02
C SER A 187 -34.23 6.85 -18.63
N ARG A 188 -33.18 6.04 -18.46
CA ARG A 188 -32.53 5.80 -17.17
C ARG A 188 -31.37 6.78 -16.96
N GLY A 189 -31.31 7.39 -15.77
CA GLY A 189 -30.13 8.14 -15.34
C GLY A 189 -28.96 7.22 -14.98
N PHE A 190 -27.76 7.55 -15.46
CA PHE A 190 -26.51 6.89 -15.09
C PHE A 190 -25.54 7.87 -14.44
N GLY A 191 -24.89 7.46 -13.35
CA GLY A 191 -23.97 8.29 -12.57
C GLY A 191 -22.73 7.55 -12.09
N ALA A 192 -21.80 8.26 -11.46
CA ALA A 192 -20.56 7.68 -10.94
C ALA A 192 -20.81 6.95 -9.61
N GLY A 193 -20.33 5.70 -9.50
CA GLY A 193 -20.33 4.91 -8.26
C GLY A 193 -19.06 5.08 -7.42
N GLN A 194 -18.09 5.88 -7.87
CA GLN A 194 -16.77 6.00 -7.25
C GLN A 194 -16.83 6.37 -5.77
N ALA A 195 -17.67 7.33 -5.38
CA ALA A 195 -17.78 7.76 -3.99
C ALA A 195 -18.28 6.63 -3.06
N ALA A 196 -19.28 5.87 -3.53
CA ALA A 196 -19.85 4.75 -2.77
C ALA A 196 -18.84 3.60 -2.62
N ILE A 197 -18.19 3.21 -3.71
CA ILE A 197 -17.16 2.16 -3.72
C ILE A 197 -15.98 2.54 -2.83
N ALA A 198 -15.47 3.77 -2.99
CA ALA A 198 -14.32 4.22 -2.23
C ALA A 198 -14.64 4.33 -0.72
N ALA A 199 -15.86 4.73 -0.34
CA ALA A 199 -16.31 4.73 1.05
C ALA A 199 -16.41 3.32 1.67
N CYS A 200 -16.52 2.26 0.85
CA CYS A 200 -16.40 0.88 1.30
C CYS A 200 -14.94 0.45 1.43
N ARG A 201 -14.15 0.59 0.35
CA ARG A 201 -12.79 0.07 0.24
C ARG A 201 -11.75 0.82 1.08
N ARG A 202 -11.96 2.12 1.34
CA ARG A 202 -11.01 2.92 2.14
C ARG A 202 -10.89 2.47 3.58
N ILE A 203 -11.93 1.89 4.16
CA ILE A 203 -12.00 1.54 5.58
C ILE A 203 -11.94 0.02 5.70
N LYS A 204 -10.74 -0.47 5.99
CA LYS A 204 -10.42 -1.89 6.05
C LYS A 204 -11.02 -2.50 7.30
N SER A 205 -11.63 -3.68 7.16
CA SER A 205 -12.03 -4.49 8.30
C SER A 205 -10.82 -5.18 8.96
N PRO A 206 -10.96 -5.74 10.17
CA PRO A 206 -9.88 -6.47 10.82
C PRO A 206 -9.29 -7.61 9.96
N ALA A 207 -10.11 -8.29 9.16
CA ALA A 207 -9.65 -9.34 8.26
C ALA A 207 -8.80 -8.78 7.10
N GLU A 208 -9.20 -7.64 6.54
CA GLU A 208 -8.43 -6.95 5.50
C GLU A 208 -7.09 -6.44 6.03
N LEU A 209 -7.09 -5.88 7.25
CA LEU A 209 -5.87 -5.43 7.92
C LEU A 209 -4.93 -6.59 8.22
N ALA A 210 -5.43 -7.76 8.61
CA ALA A 210 -4.60 -8.95 8.83
C ALA A 210 -3.90 -9.42 7.54
N LEU A 211 -4.62 -9.42 6.42
CA LEU A 211 -4.06 -9.76 5.10
C LEU A 211 -3.00 -8.77 4.65
N LEU A 212 -3.29 -7.47 4.73
CA LEU A 212 -2.33 -6.41 4.39
C LEU A 212 -1.10 -6.47 5.28
N ARG A 213 -1.28 -6.62 6.60
CA ARG A 213 -0.17 -6.72 7.56
C ARG A 213 0.75 -7.88 7.19
N ARG A 214 0.21 -9.09 7.01
CA ARG A 214 1.01 -10.26 6.68
C ARG A 214 1.70 -10.14 5.32
N ALA A 215 1.01 -9.62 4.31
CA ALA A 215 1.60 -9.42 2.99
C ALA A 215 2.83 -8.48 3.05
N ASN A 216 2.72 -7.38 3.80
CA ASN A 216 3.79 -6.40 3.94
C ASN A 216 4.95 -6.91 4.82
N GLU A 217 4.66 -7.65 5.90
CA GLU A 217 5.68 -8.34 6.70
C GLU A 217 6.45 -9.37 5.85
N ALA A 218 5.76 -10.13 5.01
CA ALA A 218 6.35 -11.12 4.10
C ALA A 218 7.28 -10.43 3.07
N THR A 219 6.82 -9.33 2.47
CA THR A 219 7.65 -8.55 1.55
C THR A 219 8.89 -7.99 2.24
N LYS A 220 8.79 -7.44 3.44
CA LYS A 220 9.95 -6.97 4.22
C LYS A 220 10.95 -8.10 4.46
N ARG A 221 10.48 -9.26 4.91
CA ARG A 221 11.34 -10.42 5.15
C ARG A 221 11.99 -10.95 3.87
N ALA A 222 11.27 -10.92 2.75
CA ALA A 222 11.81 -11.30 1.44
C ALA A 222 12.93 -10.35 0.99
N ILE A 223 12.77 -9.02 1.16
CA ILE A 223 13.84 -8.05 0.86
C ILE A 223 15.05 -8.30 1.76
N GLU A 224 14.84 -8.52 3.06
CA GLU A 224 15.92 -8.78 4.02
C GLU A 224 16.78 -9.98 3.60
N LEU A 225 16.15 -11.08 3.23
CA LEU A 225 16.87 -12.28 2.82
C LEU A 225 17.55 -12.14 1.47
N ALA A 226 16.85 -11.56 0.49
CA ALA A 226 17.43 -11.28 -0.81
C ALA A 226 18.63 -10.33 -0.68
N ALA A 227 18.57 -9.35 0.23
CA ALA A 227 19.68 -8.44 0.49
C ALA A 227 20.94 -9.20 0.87
N GLY A 228 20.85 -10.31 1.62
CA GLY A 228 21.96 -11.24 1.92
C GLY A 228 22.74 -11.77 0.70
N HIS A 229 22.15 -11.70 -0.48
CA HIS A 229 22.76 -12.17 -1.72
C HIS A 229 23.29 -11.05 -2.62
N ALA A 230 23.21 -9.79 -2.19
CA ALA A 230 23.84 -8.68 -2.90
C ALA A 230 25.36 -8.85 -2.94
N ARG A 231 25.96 -8.71 -4.13
CA ARG A 231 27.40 -8.86 -4.36
C ARG A 231 27.88 -7.90 -5.44
N ALA A 232 29.13 -7.47 -5.38
CA ALA A 232 29.71 -6.63 -6.42
C ALA A 232 29.59 -7.33 -7.80
N GLY A 233 29.21 -6.57 -8.82
CA GLY A 233 28.98 -7.07 -10.17
C GLY A 233 27.63 -7.77 -10.39
N ILE A 234 26.77 -7.93 -9.38
CA ILE A 234 25.41 -8.42 -9.63
C ILE A 234 24.64 -7.37 -10.44
N HIS A 235 23.92 -7.79 -11.48
CA HIS A 235 23.10 -6.90 -12.27
C HIS A 235 21.74 -6.66 -11.57
N GLU A 236 21.16 -5.46 -11.70
CA GLU A 236 19.86 -5.10 -11.11
C GLU A 236 18.77 -6.15 -11.40
N ARG A 237 18.72 -6.65 -12.63
CA ARG A 237 17.80 -7.74 -13.04
C ARG A 237 18.01 -9.03 -12.26
N GLU A 238 19.26 -9.47 -12.10
CA GLU A 238 19.58 -10.70 -11.35
C GLU A 238 19.21 -10.53 -9.87
N PHE A 239 19.44 -9.35 -9.29
CA PHE A 239 19.01 -9.05 -7.93
C PHE A 239 17.49 -8.96 -7.78
N ALA A 240 16.79 -8.38 -8.76
CA ALA A 240 15.33 -8.37 -8.80
C ALA A 240 14.73 -9.79 -8.84
N ASP A 241 15.36 -10.71 -9.59
CA ASP A 241 14.96 -12.12 -9.64
C ASP A 241 15.13 -12.82 -8.28
N LEU A 242 16.16 -12.47 -7.49
CA LEU A 242 16.34 -12.97 -6.12
C LEU A 242 15.23 -12.48 -5.19
N VAL A 243 14.91 -11.19 -5.21
CA VAL A 243 13.80 -10.63 -4.42
C VAL A 243 12.47 -11.25 -4.84
N ARG A 244 12.25 -11.46 -6.14
CA ARG A 244 11.06 -12.12 -6.67
C ARG A 244 10.93 -13.55 -6.16
N ALA A 245 12.02 -14.32 -6.21
CA ALA A 245 12.05 -15.69 -5.70
C ALA A 245 11.75 -15.75 -4.19
N ALA A 246 12.31 -14.83 -3.41
CA ALA A 246 12.03 -14.73 -1.98
C ALA A 246 10.54 -14.44 -1.70
N GLN A 247 9.92 -13.48 -2.40
CA GLN A 247 8.50 -13.18 -2.23
C GLN A 247 7.59 -14.38 -2.56
N LEU A 248 7.90 -15.12 -3.63
CA LEU A 248 7.18 -16.35 -3.98
C LEU A 248 7.36 -17.44 -2.91
N ALA A 249 8.57 -17.61 -2.38
CA ALA A 249 8.84 -18.56 -1.31
C ALA A 249 8.06 -18.22 -0.03
N ALA A 250 7.81 -16.93 0.23
CA ALA A 250 6.99 -16.46 1.35
C ALA A 250 5.47 -16.72 1.17
N GLY A 251 5.04 -17.10 -0.03
CA GLY A 251 3.64 -17.39 -0.37
C GLY A 251 2.88 -16.22 -0.99
N LEU A 252 3.55 -15.17 -1.47
CA LEU A 252 2.90 -14.07 -2.20
C LEU A 252 2.62 -14.43 -3.66
N GLU A 253 1.55 -13.87 -4.20
CA GLU A 253 1.12 -14.01 -5.58
C GLU A 253 1.33 -12.70 -6.37
N SER A 254 1.35 -12.78 -7.71
CA SER A 254 1.44 -11.61 -8.61
C SER A 254 2.54 -10.61 -8.20
N VAL A 255 3.70 -11.15 -7.81
CA VAL A 255 4.84 -10.37 -7.32
C VAL A 255 5.49 -9.53 -8.41
N TRP A 256 5.93 -8.33 -8.05
CA TRP A 256 6.68 -7.41 -8.91
C TRP A 256 7.88 -6.86 -8.13
N VAL A 257 8.94 -6.46 -8.83
CA VAL A 257 10.18 -5.95 -8.20
C VAL A 257 10.79 -4.87 -9.08
N LEU A 258 11.15 -3.74 -8.45
CA LEU A 258 12.00 -2.69 -8.97
C LEU A 258 13.28 -2.64 -8.12
N ALA A 259 14.40 -3.08 -8.68
CA ALA A 259 15.71 -2.97 -8.04
C ALA A 259 16.57 -1.95 -8.80
N LEU A 260 17.08 -0.94 -8.09
CA LEU A 260 17.87 0.16 -8.63
C LEU A 260 19.15 0.35 -7.83
N PHE A 261 20.28 0.49 -8.52
CA PHE A 261 21.60 0.68 -7.92
C PHE A 261 22.16 2.09 -8.22
N GLY A 262 22.70 2.75 -7.19
CA GLY A 262 23.34 4.07 -7.28
C GLY A 262 22.52 5.09 -8.07
N GLN A 263 23.07 5.61 -9.17
CA GLN A 263 22.44 6.67 -9.96
C GLN A 263 21.10 6.27 -10.60
N ASN A 264 20.84 4.98 -10.83
CA ASN A 264 19.57 4.54 -11.42
C ASN A 264 18.40 4.82 -10.48
N ALA A 265 18.64 4.82 -9.16
CA ALA A 265 17.64 5.17 -8.15
C ALA A 265 17.22 6.64 -8.21
N ALA A 266 17.99 7.52 -8.87
CA ALA A 266 17.61 8.93 -9.07
C ALA A 266 16.40 9.12 -9.99
N TYR A 267 15.96 8.06 -10.68
CA TYR A 267 14.75 8.04 -11.47
C TYR A 267 13.72 7.17 -10.74
N PRO A 268 12.55 7.70 -10.30
CA PRO A 268 11.62 6.97 -9.44
C PRO A 268 11.18 5.60 -9.97
N HIS A 269 11.20 5.42 -11.30
CA HIS A 269 10.88 4.17 -12.01
C HIS A 269 12.08 3.56 -12.75
N GLY A 270 13.30 3.99 -12.44
CA GLY A 270 14.54 3.48 -13.02
C GLY A 270 14.81 3.89 -14.47
N THR A 271 15.79 3.21 -15.07
CA THR A 271 16.22 3.40 -16.46
C THR A 271 16.21 2.07 -17.23
N PRO A 272 16.03 2.05 -18.57
CA PRO A 272 15.90 0.81 -19.34
C PRO A 272 17.12 -0.12 -19.34
N GLU A 273 18.32 0.44 -19.24
CA GLU A 273 19.59 -0.27 -19.54
C GLU A 273 20.12 -1.07 -18.34
N GLY A 274 19.55 -0.88 -17.15
CA GLY A 274 20.02 -1.50 -15.91
C GLY A 274 21.48 -1.17 -15.57
N ARG A 275 22.00 -1.67 -14.43
CA ARG A 275 23.44 -1.66 -14.17
C ARG A 275 23.89 -2.74 -13.19
N GLU A 276 25.21 -2.92 -13.11
CA GLU A 276 25.85 -3.74 -12.09
C GLU A 276 26.10 -2.96 -10.79
N LEU A 277 25.98 -3.67 -9.67
CA LEU A 277 26.23 -3.16 -8.33
C LEU A 277 27.72 -2.95 -8.09
N ALA A 278 28.12 -1.74 -7.70
CA ALA A 278 29.49 -1.40 -7.34
C ALA A 278 29.63 -1.11 -5.83
N PRO A 279 30.81 -1.32 -5.23
CA PRO A 279 31.10 -0.86 -3.88
C PRO A 279 30.77 0.63 -3.70
N GLY A 280 30.09 0.98 -2.60
CA GLY A 280 29.65 2.35 -2.32
C GLY A 280 28.37 2.79 -3.03
N ASP A 281 27.72 1.92 -3.81
CA ASP A 281 26.37 2.19 -4.31
C ASP A 281 25.33 2.13 -3.18
N LEU A 282 24.25 2.89 -3.37
CA LEU A 282 23.00 2.62 -2.68
C LEU A 282 22.20 1.58 -3.46
N ILE A 283 21.53 0.70 -2.75
CA ILE A 283 20.54 -0.23 -3.28
C ILE A 283 19.18 0.28 -2.89
N LEU A 284 18.32 0.55 -3.87
CA LEU A 284 16.90 0.80 -3.68
C LEU A 284 16.13 -0.40 -4.23
N VAL A 285 15.33 -1.04 -3.38
CA VAL A 285 14.37 -2.07 -3.79
C VAL A 285 12.99 -1.58 -3.42
N ASP A 286 12.13 -1.48 -4.42
CA ASP A 286 10.71 -1.22 -4.32
C ASP A 286 9.96 -2.41 -4.90
N THR A 287 9.08 -3.02 -4.10
CA THR A 287 8.53 -4.34 -4.43
C THR A 287 7.26 -4.64 -3.66
N GLY A 288 6.46 -5.51 -4.23
CA GLY A 288 5.23 -5.98 -3.61
C GLY A 288 4.67 -7.24 -4.26
N GLY A 289 3.60 -7.74 -3.66
CA GLY A 289 2.83 -8.88 -4.13
C GLY A 289 1.44 -8.87 -3.51
N PHE A 290 0.71 -9.98 -3.65
CA PHE A 290 -0.64 -10.10 -3.14
C PHE A 290 -0.78 -11.34 -2.25
N LEU A 291 -1.50 -11.19 -1.14
CA LEU A 291 -1.97 -12.28 -0.30
C LEU A 291 -3.50 -12.28 -0.30
N HIS A 292 -4.12 -13.33 -0.84
CA HIS A 292 -5.58 -13.42 -1.01
C HIS A 292 -6.20 -12.17 -1.66
N GLY A 293 -5.47 -11.55 -2.59
CA GLY A 293 -5.90 -10.35 -3.31
C GLY A 293 -5.65 -9.01 -2.61
N TYR A 294 -4.96 -8.98 -1.46
CA TYR A 294 -4.54 -7.74 -0.79
C TYR A 294 -3.05 -7.47 -1.01
N ALA A 295 -2.72 -6.24 -1.37
CA ALA A 295 -1.40 -5.84 -1.84
C ALA A 295 -0.41 -5.59 -0.67
N SER A 296 0.85 -5.89 -0.92
CA SER A 296 1.99 -5.29 -0.24
C SER A 296 2.71 -4.31 -1.16
N ASP A 297 3.38 -3.33 -0.57
CA ASP A 297 4.17 -2.33 -1.28
C ASP A 297 5.22 -1.74 -0.32
N ILE A 298 6.50 -2.09 -0.55
CA ILE A 298 7.59 -1.75 0.36
C ILE A 298 8.81 -1.33 -0.44
N THR A 299 9.27 -0.12 -0.16
CA THR A 299 10.58 0.38 -0.57
C THR A 299 11.59 0.37 0.58
N ARG A 300 12.79 -0.13 0.30
CA ARG A 300 13.99 0.01 1.14
C ARG A 300 15.13 0.60 0.33
N THR A 301 15.86 1.54 0.93
CA THR A 301 17.13 2.05 0.40
C THR A 301 18.24 1.85 1.43
N TRP A 302 19.34 1.21 1.05
CA TRP A 302 20.48 0.94 1.95
C TRP A 302 21.82 0.97 1.23
N ALA A 303 22.91 1.08 1.99
CA ALA A 303 24.26 1.06 1.42
C ALA A 303 24.72 -0.38 1.12
N PHE A 304 25.29 -0.61 -0.06
CA PHE A 304 26.06 -1.82 -0.32
C PHE A 304 27.43 -1.72 0.38
N PRO A 305 27.83 -2.71 1.21
CA PRO A 305 28.94 -2.56 2.14
C PRO A 305 30.28 -2.16 1.51
N GLU A 306 30.66 -0.90 1.77
CA GLU A 306 31.97 -0.40 2.18
C GLU A 306 31.71 1.01 2.77
N PRO A 307 31.59 1.18 4.11
CA PRO A 307 31.14 2.44 4.72
C PRO A 307 31.98 3.66 4.35
N ALA A 308 33.24 3.47 3.98
CA ALA A 308 34.14 4.53 3.56
C ALA A 308 33.77 5.15 2.18
N ALA A 309 32.86 4.53 1.43
CA ALA A 309 32.45 4.96 0.09
C ALA A 309 31.10 5.72 0.03
N ILE A 310 30.33 5.74 1.13
CA ILE A 310 29.12 6.57 1.23
C ILE A 310 29.53 7.97 1.71
N ASP A 311 29.33 8.97 0.86
CA ASP A 311 29.60 10.36 1.22
C ASP A 311 28.56 10.93 2.21
N ALA A 312 28.96 12.03 2.87
CA ALA A 312 28.12 12.70 3.85
C ALA A 312 26.80 13.24 3.27
N ASP A 313 26.75 13.56 1.97
CA ASP A 313 25.54 14.04 1.30
C ASP A 313 24.49 12.93 1.23
N ARG A 314 24.88 11.72 0.81
CA ARG A 314 23.99 10.54 0.73
C ARG A 314 23.51 10.10 2.10
N GLN A 315 24.39 10.07 3.10
CA GLN A 315 24.02 9.77 4.48
C GLN A 315 22.98 10.78 5.01
N ARG A 316 23.25 12.08 4.82
CA ARG A 316 22.34 13.17 5.22
C ARG A 316 20.99 13.08 4.50
N ALA A 317 20.99 12.83 3.19
CA ALA A 317 19.75 12.69 2.43
C ALA A 317 18.91 11.52 2.92
N TRP A 318 19.53 10.39 3.28
CA TRP A 318 18.84 9.23 3.84
C TRP A 318 18.20 9.55 5.21
N GLU A 319 18.95 10.22 6.09
CA GLU A 319 18.44 10.65 7.40
C GLU A 319 17.26 11.62 7.26
N VAL A 320 17.31 12.52 6.27
CA VAL A 320 16.20 13.45 5.96
C VAL A 320 14.97 12.70 5.47
N VAL A 321 15.12 11.71 4.59
CA VAL A 321 13.98 10.88 4.14
C VAL A 321 13.36 10.12 5.31
N ARG A 322 14.16 9.50 6.18
CA ARG A 322 13.66 8.83 7.40
C ARG A 322 12.96 9.80 8.35
N ALA A 323 13.49 11.01 8.53
CA ALA A 323 12.88 12.04 9.36
C ALA A 323 11.55 12.53 8.76
N ALA A 324 11.47 12.69 7.43
CA ALA A 324 10.25 13.06 6.73
C ALA A 324 9.16 11.98 6.87
N GLN A 325 9.53 10.71 6.71
CA GLN A 325 8.64 9.57 6.93
C GLN A 325 8.15 9.54 8.40
N THR A 326 9.04 9.81 9.35
CA THR A 326 8.65 9.86 10.77
C THR A 326 7.67 11.00 11.07
N ALA A 327 7.90 12.19 10.50
CA ALA A 327 7.01 13.33 10.69
C ALA A 327 5.62 13.09 10.07
N ALA A 328 5.56 12.43 8.91
CA ALA A 328 4.32 11.94 8.32
C ALA A 328 3.62 10.98 9.27
N LEU A 329 4.27 9.89 9.68
CA LEU A 329 3.74 8.89 10.60
C LEU A 329 3.17 9.50 11.90
N GLU A 330 3.90 10.42 12.54
CA GLU A 330 3.46 11.10 13.76
C GLU A 330 2.24 12.01 13.56
N THR A 331 1.99 12.43 12.31
CA THR A 331 0.84 13.25 11.92
C THR A 331 -0.41 12.40 11.61
N ILE A 332 -0.23 11.13 11.26
CA ILE A 332 -1.33 10.21 10.89
C ILE A 332 -2.16 9.85 12.13
N ARG A 333 -3.42 10.30 12.13
CA ARG A 333 -4.44 9.96 13.12
C ARG A 333 -5.83 10.31 12.58
N PRO A 334 -6.92 9.77 13.16
CA PRO A 334 -8.27 10.11 12.74
C PRO A 334 -8.55 11.62 12.75
N GLY A 335 -9.22 12.12 11.71
CA GLY A 335 -9.62 13.51 11.53
C GLY A 335 -8.60 14.43 10.85
N VAL A 336 -7.33 14.01 10.71
CA VAL A 336 -6.30 14.80 10.02
C VAL A 336 -6.50 14.72 8.50
N ARG A 337 -6.36 15.83 7.78
CA ARG A 337 -6.46 15.83 6.31
C ARG A 337 -5.24 15.15 5.68
N CYS A 338 -5.45 14.42 4.60
CA CYS A 338 -4.36 13.78 3.85
C CYS A 338 -3.29 14.78 3.39
N ALA A 339 -3.68 16.01 3.02
CA ALA A 339 -2.75 17.08 2.67
C ALA A 339 -1.86 17.54 3.85
N GLU A 340 -2.33 17.45 5.09
CA GLU A 340 -1.55 17.83 6.27
C GLU A 340 -0.43 16.82 6.53
N VAL A 341 -0.67 15.53 6.24
CA VAL A 341 0.35 14.48 6.33
C VAL A 341 1.45 14.69 5.28
N ASP A 342 1.08 14.92 4.01
CA ASP A 342 2.03 15.28 2.94
C ASP A 342 2.86 16.52 3.30
N ALA A 343 2.20 17.55 3.86
CA ALA A 343 2.86 18.77 4.29
C ALA A 343 3.88 18.52 5.41
N ALA A 344 3.62 17.64 6.36
CA ALA A 344 4.54 17.32 7.46
C ALA A 344 5.87 16.75 6.93
N ALA A 345 5.82 15.81 5.99
CA ALA A 345 7.02 15.27 5.34
C ALA A 345 7.77 16.35 4.53
N ARG A 346 7.04 17.15 3.73
CA ARG A 346 7.65 18.23 2.92
C ARG A 346 8.33 19.30 3.77
N GLN A 347 7.78 19.64 4.93
CA GLN A 347 8.39 20.61 5.86
C GLN A 347 9.76 20.15 6.35
N VAL A 348 9.92 18.86 6.66
CA VAL A 348 11.23 18.29 7.05
C VAL A 348 12.23 18.38 5.90
N ILE A 349 11.81 18.00 4.69
CA ILE A 349 12.64 18.05 3.48
C ILE A 349 13.08 19.49 3.18
N ALA A 350 12.16 20.45 3.25
CA ALA A 350 12.42 21.87 3.04
C ALA A 350 13.36 22.45 4.11
N ALA A 351 13.17 22.10 5.38
CA ALA A 351 14.04 22.54 6.48
C ALA A 351 15.48 22.02 6.32
N ALA A 352 15.66 20.89 5.64
CA ALA A 352 16.97 20.36 5.25
C ALA A 352 17.54 21.00 3.97
N GLY A 353 16.94 22.06 3.44
CA GLY A 353 17.47 22.82 2.30
C GLY A 353 17.29 22.14 0.94
N PHE A 354 16.48 21.09 0.86
CA PHE A 354 15.99 20.57 -0.42
C PHE A 354 14.80 21.42 -0.90
N ASP A 355 14.49 21.31 -2.19
CA ASP A 355 13.34 21.98 -2.80
C ASP A 355 12.05 21.70 -2.00
N PRO A 356 11.30 22.74 -1.60
CA PRO A 356 10.11 22.58 -0.76
C PRO A 356 8.89 22.04 -1.52
N ASP A 357 8.94 22.02 -2.84
CA ASP A 357 7.86 21.58 -3.72
C ASP A 357 8.19 20.20 -4.33
N TYR A 358 8.28 20.10 -5.65
CA TYR A 358 8.41 18.86 -6.39
C TYR A 358 9.77 18.70 -7.09
N GLY A 359 10.73 19.60 -6.81
CA GLY A 359 12.04 19.58 -7.45
C GLY A 359 12.92 18.40 -7.05
N HIS A 360 12.79 17.91 -5.81
CA HIS A 360 13.54 16.73 -5.32
C HIS A 360 12.61 15.64 -4.78
N PHE A 361 11.57 16.02 -4.04
CA PHE A 361 10.49 15.13 -3.64
C PHE A 361 9.33 15.23 -4.64
N SER A 362 9.52 14.54 -5.77
CA SER A 362 8.84 14.80 -7.03
C SER A 362 7.44 14.22 -7.18
N HIS A 363 6.91 13.56 -6.15
CA HIS A 363 5.59 12.95 -6.15
C HIS A 363 4.86 13.18 -4.83
N ARG A 364 3.64 12.64 -4.70
CA ARG A 364 2.86 12.61 -3.46
C ARG A 364 3.59 11.84 -2.34
N LEU A 365 3.25 12.09 -1.08
CA LEU A 365 3.77 11.32 0.05
C LEU A 365 3.35 9.85 0.07
N GLY A 366 2.16 9.56 -0.45
CA GLY A 366 1.70 8.18 -0.49
C GLY A 366 0.31 8.03 -1.09
N HIS A 367 -0.11 6.79 -1.21
CA HIS A 367 -1.41 6.39 -1.73
C HIS A 367 -2.07 5.40 -0.78
N GLY A 368 -3.38 5.25 -0.91
CA GLY A 368 -4.11 4.19 -0.24
C GLY A 368 -3.70 2.86 -0.83
N ILE A 369 -3.75 1.82 -0.03
CA ILE A 369 -3.44 0.46 -0.46
C ILE A 369 -4.49 -0.51 0.08
N GLY A 370 -4.86 -1.52 -0.72
CA GLY A 370 -5.88 -2.48 -0.36
C GLY A 370 -5.85 -3.66 -1.32
N MET A 371 -6.92 -3.84 -2.09
CA MET A 371 -6.92 -4.83 -3.17
C MET A 371 -6.27 -4.31 -4.46
N GLU A 372 -6.03 -3.00 -4.53
CA GLU A 372 -5.13 -2.36 -5.49
C GLU A 372 -3.91 -1.83 -4.75
N VAL A 373 -2.75 -1.82 -5.43
CA VAL A 373 -1.52 -1.18 -4.93
C VAL A 373 -1.79 0.30 -4.70
N HIS A 374 -2.42 0.97 -5.68
CA HIS A 374 -2.86 2.35 -5.57
C HIS A 374 -4.39 2.45 -5.51
N GLU A 375 -4.92 2.84 -4.37
CA GLU A 375 -6.33 3.22 -4.19
C GLU A 375 -6.44 4.50 -3.32
N THR A 376 -7.65 5.01 -3.11
CA THR A 376 -7.84 6.13 -2.17
C THR A 376 -7.62 5.67 -0.72
N PRO A 377 -7.26 6.58 0.22
CA PRO A 377 -6.99 8.00 0.04
C PRO A 377 -5.56 8.29 -0.42
N TYR A 378 -5.33 9.43 -1.09
CA TYR A 378 -3.98 9.84 -1.50
C TYR A 378 -3.42 10.89 -0.52
N LEU A 379 -2.21 10.67 -0.01
CA LEU A 379 -1.46 11.65 0.79
C LEU A 379 -0.77 12.64 -0.16
N VAL A 380 -1.51 13.63 -0.63
CA VAL A 380 -1.04 14.61 -1.61
C VAL A 380 -1.50 16.00 -1.22
N ARG A 381 -0.73 17.01 -1.62
CA ARG A 381 -1.11 18.42 -1.57
C ARG A 381 -2.55 18.63 -2.06
N ASP A 382 -3.29 19.48 -1.35
CA ASP A 382 -4.68 19.84 -1.62
C ASP A 382 -5.72 18.71 -1.48
N ALA A 383 -5.33 17.51 -1.01
CA ALA A 383 -6.29 16.46 -0.67
C ALA A 383 -7.13 16.85 0.57
N ASP A 384 -8.45 16.94 0.39
CA ASP A 384 -9.39 17.33 1.45
C ASP A 384 -9.90 16.16 2.30
N HIS A 385 -9.65 14.91 1.90
CA HIS A 385 -10.12 13.76 2.66
C HIS A 385 -9.46 13.71 4.04
N GLN A 386 -10.28 13.56 5.07
CA GLN A 386 -9.82 13.33 6.44
C GLN A 386 -9.64 11.84 6.68
N LEU A 387 -8.56 11.51 7.38
CA LEU A 387 -8.23 10.14 7.75
C LEU A 387 -9.26 9.59 8.74
N GLU A 388 -9.62 8.34 8.55
CA GLU A 388 -10.55 7.58 9.38
C GLU A 388 -9.88 6.27 9.81
N VAL A 389 -10.27 5.73 10.98
CA VAL A 389 -9.79 4.43 11.45
C VAL A 389 -10.04 3.36 10.39
N GLY A 390 -9.03 2.55 10.10
CA GLY A 390 -9.07 1.54 9.04
C GLY A 390 -8.64 2.05 7.66
N ASN A 391 -8.34 3.35 7.49
CA ASN A 391 -7.57 3.76 6.31
C ASN A 391 -6.18 3.12 6.33
N THR A 392 -5.70 2.72 5.16
CA THR A 392 -4.35 2.17 4.96
C THR A 392 -3.69 2.89 3.80
N MET A 393 -2.40 3.22 3.93
CA MET A 393 -1.64 3.98 2.95
C MET A 393 -0.15 3.66 2.99
N SER A 394 0.56 3.96 1.90
CA SER A 394 2.02 4.10 1.90
C SER A 394 2.42 5.41 2.59
N ASP A 395 3.55 5.38 3.29
CA ASP A 395 4.31 6.54 3.76
C ASP A 395 5.71 6.46 3.13
N GLU A 396 5.86 7.09 1.96
CA GLU A 396 6.94 6.85 1.00
C GLU A 396 7.68 8.12 0.55
N PRO A 397 8.12 9.03 1.45
CA PRO A 397 8.87 10.19 1.01
C PRO A 397 10.15 9.76 0.29
N GLY A 398 10.46 10.45 -0.80
CA GLY A 398 11.62 10.16 -1.64
C GLY A 398 12.38 11.43 -2.00
N LEU A 399 13.71 11.32 -2.07
CA LEU A 399 14.58 12.35 -2.65
C LEU A 399 15.24 11.80 -3.92
N TYR A 400 15.04 12.49 -5.04
CA TYR A 400 15.59 12.13 -6.33
C TYR A 400 16.50 13.25 -6.83
N LEU A 401 17.81 13.00 -6.85
CA LEU A 401 18.80 13.94 -7.36
C LEU A 401 19.32 13.39 -8.68
N ALA A 402 18.77 13.89 -9.79
CA ALA A 402 19.07 13.42 -11.15
C ALA A 402 20.59 13.32 -11.39
N GLY A 403 21.02 12.16 -11.89
CA GLY A 403 22.43 11.87 -12.16
C GLY A 403 23.32 11.66 -10.92
N ARG A 404 22.75 11.69 -9.70
CA ARG A 404 23.50 11.46 -8.45
C ARG A 404 23.02 10.20 -7.74
N TYR A 405 21.83 10.25 -7.14
CA TYR A 405 21.24 9.17 -6.36
C TYR A 405 19.75 9.43 -6.14
N GLY A 406 19.02 8.37 -5.79
CA GLY A 406 17.69 8.50 -5.21
C GLY A 406 17.56 7.65 -3.97
N ILE A 407 16.76 8.12 -3.03
CA ILE A 407 16.50 7.47 -1.75
C ILE A 407 14.99 7.53 -1.51
N ARG A 408 14.37 6.38 -1.32
CA ARG A 408 12.97 6.25 -0.90
C ARG A 408 12.89 5.22 0.23
N LEU A 409 12.12 5.55 1.26
CA LEU A 409 11.76 4.63 2.32
C LEU A 409 10.25 4.57 2.35
N GLU A 410 9.70 3.38 2.30
CA GLU A 410 8.26 3.18 2.26
C GLU A 410 7.84 2.08 3.22
N ASP A 411 6.81 2.39 3.98
CA ASP A 411 6.15 1.45 4.85
C ASP A 411 4.64 1.65 4.72
N ILE A 412 3.90 0.53 4.71
CA ILE A 412 2.44 0.59 4.79
C ILE A 412 2.02 0.81 6.23
N VAL A 413 1.09 1.76 6.39
CA VAL A 413 0.54 2.17 7.68
C VAL A 413 -0.97 2.07 7.67
N ALA A 414 -1.55 1.76 8.83
CA ALA A 414 -2.98 1.77 9.08
C ALA A 414 -3.33 2.85 10.11
N VAL A 415 -4.38 3.61 9.86
CA VAL A 415 -4.95 4.53 10.86
C VAL A 415 -5.68 3.72 11.91
N VAL A 416 -5.29 3.89 13.18
CA VAL A 416 -5.88 3.22 14.34
C VAL A 416 -6.39 4.24 15.35
N ASP A 417 -7.08 3.76 16.39
CA ASP A 417 -7.54 4.63 17.48
C ASP A 417 -6.35 5.35 18.12
N GLY A 418 -6.28 6.67 17.92
CA GLY A 418 -5.26 7.54 18.52
C GLY A 418 -3.97 7.73 17.71
N GLY A 419 -3.82 7.12 16.52
CA GLY A 419 -2.61 7.30 15.71
C GLY A 419 -2.52 6.39 14.49
N ALA A 420 -1.33 5.84 14.26
CA ALA A 420 -1.02 4.96 13.15
C ALA A 420 -0.29 3.70 13.62
N GLU A 421 -0.58 2.58 12.96
CA GLU A 421 0.14 1.32 13.08
C GLU A 421 0.97 1.11 11.81
N VAL A 422 2.27 0.81 11.94
CA VAL A 422 3.12 0.42 10.80
C VAL A 422 3.12 -1.11 10.69
N PHE A 423 2.98 -1.64 9.47
CA PHE A 423 3.02 -3.09 9.26
C PHE A 423 4.47 -3.60 9.25
N GLY A 424 4.94 -4.07 10.41
CA GLY A 424 6.30 -4.60 10.60
C GLY A 424 7.37 -3.52 10.83
N PRO A 425 8.65 -3.90 10.99
CA PRO A 425 9.73 -2.98 11.36
C PRO A 425 10.05 -1.96 10.27
N ARG A 426 10.47 -0.77 10.69
CA ARG A 426 10.96 0.32 9.82
C ARG A 426 12.47 0.23 9.65
N ALA A 427 13.01 0.93 8.65
CA ALA A 427 14.45 1.07 8.50
C ALA A 427 15.05 1.93 9.63
N ASP A 428 16.12 1.46 10.27
CA ASP A 428 16.78 2.14 11.39
C ASP A 428 17.90 3.06 10.96
N SER A 429 18.73 2.59 10.03
CA SER A 429 19.83 3.37 9.47
C SER A 429 20.14 2.89 8.05
N LEU A 430 20.94 3.67 7.33
CA LEU A 430 21.44 3.30 6.01
C LEU A 430 22.17 1.94 5.99
N THR A 431 22.71 1.51 7.13
CA THR A 431 23.40 0.22 7.32
C THR A 431 22.58 -0.82 8.10
N ALA A 432 21.37 -0.47 8.55
CA ALA A 432 20.43 -1.36 9.22
C ALA A 432 19.01 -1.13 8.65
N PRO A 433 18.76 -1.57 7.40
CA PRO A 433 17.52 -1.22 6.69
C PRO A 433 16.29 -2.03 7.09
N PHE A 434 16.45 -3.06 7.93
CA PHE A 434 15.38 -4.00 8.27
C PHE A 434 14.86 -3.87 9.71
N GLY A 435 15.43 -2.95 10.51
CA GLY A 435 15.06 -2.77 11.91
C GLY A 435 15.46 -3.96 12.79
N VAL A 436 14.99 -3.95 14.05
CA VAL A 436 15.09 -5.08 15.00
C VAL A 436 13.70 -5.52 15.43
#